data_AF-A0A6H0J0Y4-F1
#
_entry.id   AF-A0A6H0J0Y4-F1
#
_cell.length_a   1.000
_cell.length_b   1.000
_cell.length_c   1.000
_cell.angle_alpha   90.00
_cell.angle_beta   90.00
_cell.angle_gamma   90.00
#
_symmetry.space_group_name_H-M   'P 1'
#
loop_
_entity.id
_entity.type
_entity.pdbx_description
1 polymer ?
#
loop_
_entity_poly.entity_id
_entity_poly.type
_entity_poly.pdbx_seq_one_letter_code
_entity_poly.pdbx_strand_id
1 'polypeptide(L)'
;MPREAQHLITELALEPHPEGGWYRRIHTGTVPVTRPEGEQRPGVTLIHYLLPQGGFSAWHRVDGDEIWHYIAGDGLILWRACADGAVERLPLGPYGTASAVHVIPAGDWQAAEAHGGWTLVACAVGPGFAFHGFELLRDRPDAQGWLDDHAPHLKALL
;
A
#
# COMPACT_ATOMS: atom_id res chain seq x y z
N MET A 1 6.38 -14.25 -12.71
CA MET A 1 7.17 -13.58 -11.66
C MET A 1 8.66 -13.72 -12.00
N PRO A 2 9.43 -12.62 -12.05
CA PRO A 2 10.87 -12.66 -12.32
C PRO A 2 11.69 -13.41 -11.26
N ARG A 3 12.84 -13.98 -11.65
CA ARG A 3 13.73 -14.74 -10.75
C ARG A 3 14.25 -13.89 -9.59
N GLU A 4 14.59 -12.63 -9.86
CA GLU A 4 15.06 -11.69 -8.82
C GLU A 4 13.98 -11.42 -7.76
N ALA A 5 12.72 -11.25 -8.18
CA ALA A 5 11.60 -11.10 -7.26
C ALA A 5 11.44 -12.32 -6.34
N GLN A 6 11.55 -13.54 -6.89
CA GLN A 6 11.52 -14.78 -6.09
C GLN A 6 12.68 -14.86 -5.08
N HIS A 7 13.87 -14.42 -5.49
CA HIS A 7 15.03 -14.37 -4.61
C HIS A 7 14.81 -13.40 -3.45
N LEU A 8 14.31 -12.18 -3.73
CA LEU A 8 13.99 -11.18 -2.70
C LEU A 8 12.88 -11.64 -1.75
N ILE A 9 11.83 -12.28 -2.27
CA ILE A 9 10.77 -12.88 -1.42
C ILE A 9 11.39 -13.87 -0.43
N THR A 10 12.32 -14.70 -0.88
CA THR A 10 12.98 -15.69 -0.03
C THR A 10 13.95 -15.04 0.96
N GLU A 11 14.82 -14.15 0.49
CA GLU A 11 15.84 -13.48 1.29
C GLU A 11 15.24 -12.62 2.41
N LEU A 12 14.18 -11.87 2.10
CA LEU A 12 13.49 -11.02 3.05
C LEU A 12 12.42 -11.79 3.86
N ALA A 13 12.18 -13.07 3.55
CA ALA A 13 11.13 -13.91 4.08
C ALA A 13 9.74 -13.24 4.01
N LEU A 14 9.38 -12.75 2.82
CA LEU A 14 8.09 -12.13 2.58
C LEU A 14 6.99 -13.20 2.48
N GLU A 15 5.80 -12.85 2.95
CA GLU A 15 4.59 -13.67 2.88
C GLU A 15 3.55 -12.97 1.99
N PRO A 16 2.60 -13.69 1.36
CA PRO A 16 1.52 -13.06 0.61
C PRO A 16 0.70 -12.10 1.47
N HIS A 17 0.40 -10.89 0.98
CA HIS A 17 -0.50 -9.96 1.67
C HIS A 17 -1.95 -10.12 1.17
N PRO A 18 -2.99 -9.92 2.01
CA PRO A 18 -4.39 -10.01 1.59
C PRO A 18 -4.77 -9.10 0.41
N GLU A 19 -4.17 -7.92 0.28
CA GLU A 19 -4.42 -7.02 -0.85
C GLU A 19 -3.73 -7.46 -2.16
N GLY A 20 -2.85 -8.45 -2.10
CA GLY A 20 -1.92 -8.79 -3.18
C GLY A 20 -0.49 -8.39 -2.85
N GLY A 21 0.46 -8.81 -3.68
CA GLY A 21 1.89 -8.64 -3.39
C GLY A 21 2.39 -9.49 -2.22
N TRP A 22 3.58 -9.15 -1.74
CA TRP A 22 4.30 -9.87 -0.70
C TRP A 22 4.83 -8.89 0.34
N TYR A 23 4.72 -9.23 1.62
CA TYR A 23 5.09 -8.31 2.69
C TYR A 23 5.76 -9.01 3.86
N ARG A 24 6.48 -8.22 4.67
CA ARG A 24 6.91 -8.63 6.00
C ARG A 24 7.08 -7.42 6.90
N ARG A 25 6.51 -7.47 8.10
CA ARG A 25 6.79 -6.47 9.14
C ARG A 25 8.21 -6.61 9.66
N ILE A 26 8.96 -5.52 9.59
CA ILE A 26 10.37 -5.43 10.03
C ILE A 26 10.56 -4.55 11.27
N HIS A 27 9.59 -3.68 11.59
CA HIS A 27 9.62 -2.87 12.81
C HIS A 27 8.23 -2.64 13.40
N THR A 28 8.17 -2.59 14.73
CA THR A 28 7.03 -2.12 15.52
C THR A 28 7.58 -1.15 16.57
N GLY A 29 7.06 0.07 16.60
CA GLY A 29 7.51 1.10 17.53
C GLY A 29 7.27 0.70 18.98
N THR A 30 8.23 1.01 19.85
CA THR A 30 8.18 0.66 21.28
C THR A 30 7.49 1.71 22.14
N VAL A 31 7.35 2.93 21.64
CA VAL A 31 6.61 4.01 22.29
C VAL A 31 5.20 4.05 21.70
N PRO A 32 4.15 3.80 22.50
CA PRO A 32 2.79 3.82 22.02
C PRO A 32 2.25 5.26 21.88
N VAL A 33 1.23 5.41 21.06
CA VAL A 33 0.42 6.62 20.93
C VAL A 33 -1.05 6.29 21.24
N THR A 34 -1.76 7.26 21.82
CA THR A 34 -3.18 7.14 22.13
C THR A 34 -3.99 7.78 21.01
N ARG A 35 -4.87 7.02 20.36
CA ARG A 35 -5.81 7.55 19.37
C ARG A 35 -6.97 8.30 20.06
N PRO A 36 -7.72 9.17 19.35
CA PRO A 36 -8.81 9.94 19.94
C PRO A 36 -9.86 9.12 20.70
N GLU A 37 -10.11 7.89 20.27
CA GLU A 37 -11.02 6.92 20.89
C GLU A 37 -10.44 6.20 22.12
N GLY A 38 -9.18 6.48 22.47
CA GLY A 38 -8.49 5.92 23.65
C GLY A 38 -7.68 4.65 23.39
N GLU A 39 -7.73 4.09 22.17
CA GLU A 39 -6.92 2.93 21.79
C GLU A 39 -5.41 3.26 21.82
N GLN A 40 -4.60 2.37 22.38
CA GLN A 40 -3.14 2.44 22.30
C GLN A 40 -2.65 1.69 21.07
N ARG A 41 -1.85 2.35 20.24
CA ARG A 41 -1.16 1.76 19.09
C ARG A 41 0.36 1.90 19.25
N PRO A 42 1.18 1.04 18.63
CA PRO A 42 2.57 1.40 18.36
C PRO A 42 2.63 2.76 17.67
N GLY A 43 3.62 3.61 17.97
CA GLY A 43 3.75 4.89 17.28
C GLY A 43 3.95 4.76 15.77
N VAL A 44 4.57 3.66 15.32
CA VAL A 44 4.80 3.35 13.91
C VAL A 44 4.95 1.85 13.70
N THR A 45 4.59 1.35 12.52
CA THR A 45 5.02 0.04 12.02
C THR A 45 5.69 0.20 10.67
N LEU A 46 6.65 -0.66 10.34
CA LEU A 46 7.35 -0.65 9.05
C LEU A 46 7.31 -2.06 8.45
N ILE A 47 7.00 -2.16 7.16
CA ILE A 47 7.06 -3.40 6.40
C ILE A 47 8.00 -3.24 5.20
N HIS A 48 8.59 -4.35 4.76
CA HIS A 48 8.93 -4.49 3.34
C HIS A 48 7.68 -4.94 2.59
N TYR A 49 7.48 -4.42 1.38
CA TYR A 49 6.40 -4.80 0.47
C TYR A 49 6.94 -4.91 -0.96
N LEU A 50 6.60 -6.01 -1.65
CA LEU A 50 7.08 -6.33 -2.99
C LEU A 50 5.90 -6.63 -3.92
N LEU A 51 5.86 -5.91 -5.04
CA LEU A 51 4.96 -6.19 -6.15
C LEU A 51 5.75 -6.76 -7.34
N PRO A 52 5.46 -7.99 -7.79
CA PRO A 52 6.02 -8.51 -9.03
C PRO A 52 5.30 -7.92 -10.25
N GLN A 53 5.91 -8.07 -11.44
CA GLN A 53 5.31 -7.71 -12.72
C GLN A 53 3.88 -8.22 -12.86
N GLY A 54 2.95 -7.32 -13.20
CA GLY A 54 1.54 -7.63 -13.38
C GLY A 54 0.79 -7.96 -12.09
N GLY A 55 1.46 -7.86 -10.93
CA GLY A 55 0.82 -7.89 -9.63
C GLY A 55 0.28 -6.51 -9.26
N PHE A 56 -0.70 -6.51 -8.37
CA PHE A 56 -1.30 -5.30 -7.83
C PHE A 56 -1.52 -5.42 -6.32
N SER A 57 -1.62 -4.27 -5.67
CA SER A 57 -2.22 -4.06 -4.36
C SER A 57 -3.65 -3.58 -4.62
N ALA A 58 -4.62 -4.36 -4.19
CA ALA A 58 -6.04 -4.08 -4.35
C ALA A 58 -6.44 -2.81 -3.61
N TRP A 59 -7.53 -2.18 -4.05
CA TRP A 59 -8.11 -1.03 -3.36
C TRP A 59 -8.35 -1.33 -1.89
N HIS A 60 -7.64 -0.62 -1.03
CA HIS A 60 -7.70 -0.76 0.41
C HIS A 60 -7.55 0.61 1.08
N ARG A 61 -7.85 0.67 2.37
CA ARG A 61 -7.54 1.84 3.21
C ARG A 61 -7.08 1.40 4.58
N VAL A 62 -6.32 2.26 5.23
CA VAL A 62 -5.83 2.09 6.59
C VAL A 62 -6.25 3.26 7.47
N ASP A 63 -6.29 3.04 8.78
CA ASP A 63 -6.74 4.02 9.77
C ASP A 63 -5.61 4.87 10.40
N GLY A 64 -4.42 4.81 9.80
CA GLY A 64 -3.28 5.69 10.05
C GLY A 64 -2.71 6.20 8.73
N ASP A 65 -1.87 7.24 8.77
CA ASP A 65 -1.18 7.71 7.57
C ASP A 65 -0.17 6.66 7.12
N GLU A 66 -0.18 6.33 5.84
CA GLU A 66 0.76 5.37 5.24
C GLU A 66 1.76 6.07 4.32
N ILE A 67 3.03 5.78 4.55
CA ILE A 67 4.13 6.34 3.78
C ILE A 67 4.76 5.24 2.94
N TRP A 68 4.68 5.41 1.63
CA TRP A 68 5.28 4.52 0.63
C TRP A 68 6.66 5.04 0.26
N HIS A 69 7.70 4.26 0.52
CA HIS A 69 9.09 4.59 0.20
C HIS A 69 9.66 3.61 -0.82
N TYR A 70 10.04 4.10 -1.99
CA TYR A 70 10.73 3.29 -2.99
C TYR A 70 12.09 2.80 -2.46
N ILE A 71 12.38 1.50 -2.66
CA ILE A 71 13.69 0.89 -2.34
C ILE A 71 14.43 0.50 -3.62
N ALA A 72 13.82 -0.36 -4.45
CA ALA A 72 14.50 -0.96 -5.60
C ALA A 72 13.53 -1.52 -6.65
N GLY A 73 14.09 -1.85 -7.83
CA GLY A 73 13.38 -2.44 -8.95
C GLY A 73 12.93 -1.40 -9.97
N ASP A 74 11.80 -1.65 -10.61
CA ASP A 74 11.11 -0.69 -11.44
C ASP A 74 10.16 0.16 -10.60
N GLY A 75 9.71 1.30 -11.14
CA GLY A 75 8.66 2.10 -10.52
C GLY A 75 7.29 1.42 -10.56
N LEU A 76 6.42 1.81 -9.63
CA LEU A 76 5.00 1.47 -9.61
C LEU A 76 4.13 2.71 -9.76
N ILE A 77 2.86 2.50 -10.04
CA ILE A 77 1.84 3.55 -9.91
C ILE A 77 1.05 3.28 -8.64
N LEU A 78 1.04 4.26 -7.75
CA LEU A 78 0.14 4.32 -6.61
C LEU A 78 -1.07 5.16 -7.02
N TRP A 79 -2.25 4.66 -6.74
CA TRP A 79 -3.52 5.35 -6.93
C TRP A 79 -4.06 5.75 -5.57
N ARG A 80 -4.60 6.95 -5.47
CA ARG A 80 -5.23 7.46 -4.24
C ARG A 80 -6.57 8.04 -4.59
N ALA A 81 -7.62 7.66 -3.87
CA ALA A 81 -8.90 8.36 -3.92
C ALA A 81 -9.00 9.28 -2.70
N CYS A 82 -8.98 10.58 -2.97
CA CYS A 82 -9.11 11.63 -1.97
C CYS A 82 -10.53 11.64 -1.37
N ALA A 83 -10.68 12.24 -0.20
CA ALA A 83 -11.97 12.37 0.49
C ALA A 83 -13.07 13.09 -0.33
N ASP A 84 -12.69 13.91 -1.31
CA ASP A 84 -13.61 14.58 -2.24
C ASP A 84 -14.02 13.71 -3.45
N GLY A 85 -13.51 12.48 -3.53
CA GLY A 85 -13.76 11.52 -4.59
C GLY A 85 -12.80 11.63 -5.79
N ALA A 86 -11.88 12.59 -5.79
CA ALA A 86 -10.88 12.69 -6.85
C ALA A 86 -9.88 11.53 -6.77
N VAL A 87 -9.57 10.91 -7.92
CA VAL A 87 -8.58 9.82 -8.00
C VAL A 87 -7.29 10.32 -8.62
N GLU A 88 -6.22 10.29 -7.82
CA GLU A 88 -4.89 10.75 -8.18
C GLU A 88 -4.02 9.58 -8.65
N ARG A 89 -3.21 9.85 -9.68
CA ARG A 89 -2.17 8.96 -10.19
C ARG A 89 -0.82 9.41 -9.66
N LEU A 90 -0.18 8.59 -8.83
CA LEU A 90 1.05 8.91 -8.12
C LEU A 90 2.18 7.96 -8.54
N PRO A 91 3.03 8.33 -9.53
CA PRO A 91 4.20 7.53 -9.87
C PRO A 91 5.18 7.47 -8.71
N LEU A 92 5.58 6.25 -8.30
CA LEU A 92 6.56 5.99 -7.26
C LEU A 92 7.77 5.27 -7.87
N GLY A 93 8.97 5.77 -7.62
CA GLY A 93 10.19 5.22 -8.22
C GLY A 93 11.46 5.93 -7.78
N PRO A 94 12.60 5.69 -8.45
CA PRO A 94 13.84 6.35 -8.09
C PRO A 94 13.76 7.86 -8.30
N TYR A 95 14.42 8.61 -7.40
CA TYR A 95 14.48 10.06 -7.47
C TYR A 95 15.06 10.53 -8.81
N GLY A 96 14.44 11.54 -9.42
CA GLY A 96 14.79 12.03 -10.76
C GLY A 96 14.05 11.33 -11.89
N THR A 97 13.39 10.19 -11.64
CA THR A 97 12.44 9.56 -12.57
C THR A 97 11.00 9.72 -12.08
N ALA A 98 10.78 9.58 -10.78
CA ALA A 98 9.50 9.79 -10.11
C ALA A 98 9.73 10.31 -8.68
N SER A 99 8.65 10.50 -7.91
CA SER A 99 8.83 10.68 -6.47
C SER A 99 9.28 9.37 -5.84
N ALA A 100 10.25 9.42 -4.93
CA ALA A 100 10.68 8.26 -4.17
C ALA A 100 9.80 8.01 -2.93
N VAL A 101 8.93 8.97 -2.59
CA VAL A 101 8.07 8.92 -1.41
C VAL A 101 6.70 9.48 -1.74
N HIS A 102 5.66 8.80 -1.29
CA HIS A 102 4.29 9.32 -1.23
C HIS A 102 3.68 9.04 0.14
N VAL A 103 2.77 9.91 0.57
CA VAL A 103 1.99 9.73 1.81
C VAL A 103 0.52 9.62 1.41
N ILE A 104 -0.14 8.57 1.88
CA ILE A 104 -1.58 8.37 1.79
C ILE A 104 -2.17 8.67 3.18
N PRO A 105 -2.99 9.74 3.31
CA PRO A 105 -3.64 10.05 4.57
C PRO A 105 -4.57 8.94 5.06
N ALA A 106 -4.72 8.83 6.38
CA ALA A 106 -5.63 7.88 7.00
C ALA A 106 -7.06 7.97 6.43
N GLY A 107 -7.63 6.82 6.09
CA GLY A 107 -9.00 6.69 5.58
C GLY A 107 -9.17 6.89 4.07
N ASP A 108 -8.17 7.44 3.37
CA ASP A 108 -8.18 7.52 1.90
C ASP A 108 -8.01 6.11 1.31
N TRP A 109 -8.71 5.85 0.19
CA TRP A 109 -8.53 4.61 -0.55
C TRP A 109 -7.25 4.67 -1.38
N GLN A 110 -6.54 3.55 -1.46
CA GLN A 110 -5.33 3.41 -2.24
C GLN A 110 -5.26 2.04 -2.92
N ALA A 111 -4.59 2.00 -4.06
CA ALA A 111 -4.26 0.78 -4.81
C ALA A 111 -2.92 0.98 -5.51
N ALA A 112 -2.20 -0.10 -5.83
CA ALA A 112 -0.93 0.01 -6.53
C ALA A 112 -0.77 -1.04 -7.61
N GLU A 113 -0.07 -0.72 -8.69
CA GLU A 113 0.23 -1.66 -9.78
C GLU A 113 1.66 -1.50 -10.27
N ALA A 114 2.34 -2.64 -10.45
CA ALA A 114 3.69 -2.70 -10.99
C ALA A 114 3.66 -3.00 -12.50
N HIS A 115 4.19 -2.08 -13.30
CA HIS A 115 4.22 -2.20 -14.77
C HIS A 115 5.53 -2.78 -15.32
N GLY A 116 6.60 -2.74 -14.52
CA GLY A 116 7.92 -3.31 -14.85
C GLY A 116 8.09 -4.75 -14.39
N GLY A 117 9.32 -5.16 -14.10
CA GLY A 117 9.68 -6.48 -13.59
C GLY A 117 9.25 -6.71 -12.14
N TRP A 118 9.64 -5.84 -11.22
CA TRP A 118 9.23 -5.89 -9.81
C TRP A 118 9.51 -4.56 -9.12
N THR A 119 8.79 -4.25 -8.07
CA THR A 119 9.05 -3.08 -7.21
C THR A 119 9.13 -3.53 -5.76
N LEU A 120 10.21 -3.15 -5.08
CA LEU A 120 10.33 -3.28 -3.63
C LEU A 120 10.20 -1.89 -3.00
N VAL A 121 9.32 -1.79 -2.02
CA VAL A 121 9.09 -0.58 -1.22
C VAL A 121 9.14 -0.90 0.27
N ALA A 122 9.30 0.14 1.07
CA ALA A 122 8.98 0.12 2.49
C ALA A 122 7.69 0.91 2.73
N CYS A 123 6.77 0.34 3.49
CA CYS A 123 5.56 1.04 3.92
C CYS A 123 5.60 1.27 5.43
N ALA A 124 5.52 2.53 5.84
CA ALA A 124 5.44 2.92 7.24
C ALA A 124 4.03 3.41 7.54
N VAL A 125 3.42 2.97 8.64
CA VAL A 125 2.08 3.42 9.07
C VAL A 125 2.16 4.04 10.46
N GLY A 126 1.58 5.23 10.62
CA GLY A 126 1.54 5.99 11.87
C GLY A 126 0.14 6.59 12.13
N PRO A 127 -0.54 6.27 13.26
CA PRO A 127 -0.22 5.23 14.25
C PRO A 127 -0.02 3.84 13.63
N GLY A 128 0.75 2.97 14.28
CA GLY A 128 1.14 1.66 13.76
C GLY A 128 -0.02 0.79 13.28
N PHE A 129 0.19 0.05 12.19
CA PHE A 129 -0.80 -0.79 11.53
C PHE A 129 -1.33 -1.93 12.41
N ALA A 130 -2.64 -2.17 12.30
CA ALA A 130 -3.29 -3.40 12.72
C ALA A 130 -4.50 -3.69 11.84
N PHE A 131 -4.79 -4.97 11.71
CA PHE A 131 -5.75 -5.49 10.74
C PHE A 131 -7.18 -4.98 10.91
N HIS A 132 -7.62 -4.63 12.12
CA HIS A 132 -8.98 -4.08 12.30
C HIS A 132 -9.13 -2.65 11.76
N GLY A 133 -8.01 -1.97 11.49
CA GLY A 133 -7.99 -0.67 10.82
C GLY A 133 -7.74 -0.77 9.32
N PHE A 134 -7.65 -1.98 8.77
CA PHE A 134 -7.42 -2.27 7.36
C PHE A 134 -8.71 -2.77 6.72
N GLU A 135 -9.11 -2.15 5.63
CA GLU A 135 -10.31 -2.50 4.89
C GLU A 135 -10.01 -2.66 3.41
N LEU A 136 -10.55 -3.70 2.79
CA LEU A 136 -10.52 -3.92 1.35
C LEU A 136 -11.82 -3.42 0.73
N LEU A 137 -11.71 -2.70 -0.39
CA LEU A 137 -12.88 -2.15 -1.07
C LEU A 137 -13.81 -3.27 -1.54
N ARG A 138 -13.26 -4.37 -2.07
CA ARG A 138 -14.03 -5.54 -2.53
C ARG A 138 -14.92 -6.20 -1.47
N ASP A 139 -14.64 -5.97 -0.19
CA ASP A 139 -15.44 -6.50 0.90
C ASP A 139 -16.68 -5.62 1.18
N ARG A 140 -16.78 -4.44 0.56
CA ARG A 140 -17.94 -3.56 0.66
C ARG A 140 -19.05 -3.97 -0.32
N PRO A 141 -20.33 -3.91 0.09
CA PRO A 141 -21.45 -4.20 -0.81
C PRO A 141 -21.55 -3.27 -2.03
N ASP A 142 -21.06 -2.03 -1.90
CA ASP A 142 -21.11 -0.98 -2.92
C ASP A 142 -19.82 -0.86 -3.75
N ALA A 143 -18.86 -1.77 -3.59
CA ALA A 143 -17.53 -1.67 -4.17
C ALA A 143 -17.50 -1.38 -5.69
N GLN A 144 -18.31 -2.13 -6.44
CA GLN A 144 -18.38 -1.97 -7.89
C GLN A 144 -18.98 -0.63 -8.29
N GLY A 145 -20.06 -0.20 -7.63
CA GLY A 145 -20.69 1.10 -7.89
C GLY A 145 -19.76 2.25 -7.54
N TRP A 146 -19.04 2.14 -6.42
CA TRP A 146 -18.03 3.12 -6.04
C TRP A 146 -16.95 3.26 -7.13
N LEU A 147 -16.42 2.15 -7.66
CA LEU A 147 -15.45 2.22 -8.76
C LEU A 147 -16.05 2.75 -10.06
N ASP A 148 -17.31 2.44 -10.36
CA ASP A 148 -17.99 2.96 -11.55
C ASP A 148 -18.05 4.48 -11.54
N ASP A 149 -18.30 5.06 -10.37
CA ASP A 149 -18.44 6.50 -10.18
C ASP A 149 -17.08 7.24 -10.10
N HIS A 150 -16.07 6.62 -9.50
CA HIS A 150 -14.80 7.31 -9.17
C HIS A 150 -13.63 6.91 -10.07
N ALA A 151 -13.51 5.63 -10.45
CA ALA A 151 -12.37 5.11 -11.21
C ALA A 151 -12.75 3.90 -12.09
N PRO A 152 -13.60 4.08 -13.11
CA PRO A 152 -14.10 2.96 -13.91
C PRO A 152 -13.00 2.23 -14.70
N HIS A 153 -11.86 2.89 -14.92
CA HIS A 153 -10.68 2.34 -15.58
C HIS A 153 -9.78 1.51 -14.65
N LEU A 154 -10.01 1.53 -13.33
CA LEU A 154 -9.19 0.84 -12.32
C LEU A 154 -9.90 -0.35 -11.67
N LYS A 155 -10.97 -0.86 -12.30
CA LYS A 155 -11.71 -2.03 -11.81
C LYS A 155 -10.89 -3.30 -11.68
N ALA A 156 -9.81 -3.40 -12.43
CA ALA A 156 -8.88 -4.53 -12.34
C ALA A 156 -8.13 -4.59 -11.00
N LEU A 157 -8.16 -3.50 -10.22
CA LEU A 157 -7.50 -3.39 -8.92
C LEU A 157 -8.47 -3.62 -7.75
N LEU A 158 -9.66 -4.17 -7.99
CA LEU A 158 -10.63 -4.52 -6.94
C LEU A 158 -10.20 -5.77 -6.17
#